data_AF-F2NRN2-F1
#
_entry.id   AF-F2NRN2-F1
#
_cell.length_a   1.000
_cell.length_b   1.000
_cell.length_c   1.000
_cell.angle_alpha   90.00
_cell.angle_beta   90.00
_cell.angle_gamma   90.00
#
_symmetry.space_group_name_H-M   'P 1'
#
loop_
_entity.id
_entity.type
_entity.pdbx_description
1 polymer ?
#
loop_
_entity_poly.entity_id
_entity_poly.type
_entity_poly.pdbx_seq_one_letter_code
_entity_poly.pdbx_strand_id
1 'polypeptide(L)'
;MSADYNEEAYENALIELFQNMGWEHVYGPEVERDWHSPLYDSVLEDSIRRLNPKAAPAAIDEALLKLRHFENAELKKKNALFMDYLQNGIEVSFSANGETKSDIIYIADFNNPSNNSFIVANQWTFIENSNKRPDILLFLNGLPVCLFELKSPSREQTDASEADSIGVPVCCSRRSGYSRFRCRSIA
;
A
#
# COMPACT_ATOMS: atom_id res chain seq x y z
N MET A 1 -19.53 31.08 12.99
CA MET A 1 -18.87 30.93 11.68
C MET A 1 -18.66 29.45 11.47
N SER A 2 -19.49 28.80 10.65
CA SER A 2 -19.26 27.41 10.24
C SER A 2 -17.99 27.43 9.40
N ALA A 3 -16.93 26.80 9.88
CA ALA A 3 -15.82 26.48 8.99
C ALA A 3 -16.39 25.56 7.91
N ASP A 4 -16.45 26.03 6.67
CA ASP A 4 -16.75 25.20 5.53
C ASP A 4 -15.57 24.23 5.37
N TYR A 5 -15.68 23.07 6.02
CA TYR A 5 -14.70 22.00 5.89
C TYR A 5 -14.81 21.40 4.49
N ASN A 6 -14.00 21.90 3.56
CA ASN A 6 -13.84 21.32 2.21
C ASN A 6 -12.93 20.07 2.27
N GLU A 7 -12.97 19.24 1.24
CA GLU A 7 -12.15 18.01 1.14
C GLU A 7 -10.65 18.28 1.34
N GLU A 8 -10.16 19.39 0.80
CA GLU A 8 -8.76 19.83 0.94
C GLU A 8 -8.35 20.07 2.40
N ALA A 9 -9.22 20.68 3.22
CA ALA A 9 -8.95 20.86 4.65
C ALA A 9 -8.88 19.51 5.39
N TYR A 10 -9.68 18.53 5.01
CA TYR A 10 -9.61 17.18 5.58
C TYR A 10 -8.35 16.43 5.13
N GLU A 11 -7.97 16.56 3.86
CA GLU A 11 -6.75 15.97 3.32
C GLU A 11 -5.51 16.48 4.06
N ASN A 12 -5.39 17.80 4.19
CA ASN A 12 -4.28 18.43 4.91
C ASN A 12 -4.24 18.04 6.39
N ALA A 13 -5.39 17.97 7.06
CA ALA A 13 -5.45 17.55 8.47
C ALA A 13 -5.02 16.08 8.67
N LEU A 14 -5.34 15.20 7.72
CA LEU A 14 -4.89 13.80 7.75
C LEU A 14 -3.38 13.70 7.52
N ILE A 15 -2.84 14.43 6.54
CA ILE A 15 -1.40 14.48 6.27
C ILE A 15 -0.65 14.95 7.53
N GLU A 16 -1.10 16.04 8.14
CA GLU A 16 -0.50 16.58 9.37
C GLU A 16 -0.57 15.57 10.52
N LEU A 17 -1.68 14.87 10.68
CA LEU A 17 -1.83 13.80 11.67
C LEU A 17 -0.78 12.69 11.48
N PHE A 18 -0.59 12.21 10.26
CA PHE A 18 0.40 11.16 9.97
C PHE A 18 1.83 11.66 10.14
N GLN A 19 2.15 12.89 9.71
CA GLN A 19 3.45 13.50 9.94
C GLN A 19 3.77 13.63 11.44
N ASN A 20 2.79 14.00 12.27
CA ASN A 20 2.94 14.04 13.73
C ASN A 20 3.18 12.65 14.35
N MET A 21 2.78 11.57 13.68
CA MET A 21 3.10 10.19 14.06
C MET A 21 4.45 9.71 13.49
N GLY A 22 5.20 10.56 12.81
CA GLY A 22 6.51 10.25 12.23
C GLY A 22 6.45 9.64 10.82
N TRP A 23 5.32 9.76 10.12
CA TRP A 23 5.21 9.32 8.73
C TRP A 23 5.81 10.36 7.79
N GLU A 24 6.46 9.90 6.73
CA GLU A 24 6.93 10.76 5.65
C GLU A 24 5.77 11.14 4.74
N HIS A 25 5.64 12.43 4.40
CA HIS A 25 4.64 12.90 3.45
C HIS A 25 5.22 12.99 2.05
N VAL A 26 4.47 12.48 1.07
CA VAL A 26 4.86 12.49 -0.34
C VAL A 26 3.72 13.00 -1.21
N TYR A 27 4.02 13.95 -2.10
CA TYR A 27 3.06 14.41 -3.10
C TYR A 27 3.18 13.56 -4.38
N GLY A 28 2.18 12.73 -4.65
CA GLY A 28 2.23 11.73 -5.73
C GLY A 28 2.65 12.26 -7.11
N PRO A 29 2.15 13.44 -7.56
CA PRO A 29 2.56 14.03 -8.85
C PRO A 29 4.02 14.46 -8.96
N GLU A 30 4.73 14.66 -7.85
CA GLU A 30 6.15 15.03 -7.84
C GLU A 30 7.09 13.82 -7.81
N VAL A 31 6.54 12.61 -7.66
CA VAL A 31 7.34 11.38 -7.63
C VAL A 31 7.55 10.83 -9.03
N GLU A 32 8.80 10.73 -9.45
CA GLU A 32 9.18 10.02 -10.67
C GLU A 32 9.07 8.50 -10.45
N ARG A 33 8.18 7.85 -11.20
CA ARG A 33 7.91 6.40 -11.09
C ARG A 33 7.18 5.85 -12.30
N ASP A 34 6.98 4.54 -12.31
CA ASP A 34 6.04 3.88 -13.20
C ASP A 34 4.59 4.18 -12.77
N TRP A 35 3.81 4.76 -13.68
CA TRP A 35 2.40 5.06 -13.47
C TRP A 35 1.52 3.83 -13.61
N HIS A 36 2.02 2.72 -14.18
CA HIS A 36 1.31 1.45 -14.25
C HIS A 36 1.45 0.60 -12.99
N SER A 37 2.33 1.00 -12.08
CA SER A 37 2.53 0.36 -10.77
C SER A 37 1.83 1.18 -9.68
N PRO A 38 0.98 0.55 -8.84
CA PRO A 38 0.49 1.17 -7.62
C PRO A 38 1.55 1.21 -6.51
N LEU A 39 2.66 0.48 -6.65
CA LEU A 39 3.72 0.36 -5.65
C LEU A 39 4.62 1.59 -5.68
N TYR A 40 5.23 1.90 -4.53
CA TYR A 40 6.36 2.82 -4.48
C TYR A 40 7.66 2.02 -4.62
N ASP A 41 7.98 1.64 -5.85
CA ASP A 41 9.02 0.64 -6.16
C ASP A 41 10.40 0.97 -5.58
N SER A 42 10.87 2.23 -5.63
CA SER A 42 12.18 2.59 -5.07
C SER A 42 12.24 2.35 -3.55
N VAL A 43 11.21 2.77 -2.82
CA VAL A 43 11.11 2.55 -1.36
C VAL A 43 10.94 1.07 -1.04
N LEU A 44 10.22 0.33 -1.89
CA LEU A 44 10.00 -1.11 -1.73
C LEU A 44 11.30 -1.89 -1.84
N GLU A 45 12.08 -1.64 -2.90
CA GLU A 45 13.36 -2.31 -3.11
C GLU A 45 14.34 -2.03 -1.96
N ASP A 46 14.48 -0.77 -1.57
CA ASP A 46 15.35 -0.36 -0.47
C ASP A 46 14.91 -0.98 0.86
N SER A 47 13.61 -1.03 1.11
CA SER A 47 13.07 -1.60 2.35
C SER A 47 13.27 -3.11 2.42
N ILE A 48 13.00 -3.85 1.34
CA ILE A 48 13.21 -5.31 1.33
C ILE A 48 14.69 -5.64 1.54
N ARG A 49 15.63 -4.91 0.90
CA ARG A 49 17.07 -5.10 1.12
C ARG A 49 17.47 -4.82 2.57
N ARG A 50 16.92 -3.75 3.16
CA ARG A 50 17.18 -3.34 4.55
C ARG A 50 16.64 -4.33 5.57
N LEU A 51 15.46 -4.91 5.32
CA LEU A 51 14.85 -5.93 6.19
C LEU A 51 15.55 -7.29 6.08
N ASN A 52 16.16 -7.59 4.93
CA ASN A 52 16.76 -8.90 4.66
C ASN A 52 18.26 -8.78 4.31
N PRO A 53 19.12 -8.24 5.21
CA PRO A 53 20.51 -7.92 4.90
C PRO A 53 21.40 -9.14 4.58
N LYS A 54 20.93 -10.35 4.90
CA LYS A 54 21.64 -11.61 4.66
C LYS A 54 21.10 -12.40 3.46
N ALA A 55 19.97 -11.96 2.88
CA ALA A 55 19.36 -12.65 1.76
C ALA A 55 20.22 -12.50 0.51
N ALA A 56 20.21 -13.54 -0.34
CA ALA A 56 20.87 -13.47 -1.63
C ALA A 56 20.14 -12.47 -2.55
N PRO A 57 20.84 -11.73 -3.43
CA PRO A 57 20.19 -10.82 -4.38
C PRO A 57 19.09 -11.50 -5.21
N ALA A 58 19.35 -12.73 -5.70
CA ALA A 58 18.37 -13.51 -6.45
C ALA A 58 17.10 -13.85 -5.65
N ALA A 59 17.21 -13.99 -4.31
CA ALA A 59 16.06 -14.23 -3.45
C ALA A 59 15.18 -12.96 -3.33
N ILE A 60 15.83 -11.79 -3.22
CA ILE A 60 15.15 -10.48 -3.18
C ILE A 60 14.45 -10.21 -4.52
N ASP A 61 15.13 -10.46 -5.63
CA ASP A 61 14.57 -10.25 -6.97
C ASP A 61 13.34 -11.14 -7.21
N GLU A 62 13.38 -12.40 -6.77
CA GLU A 62 12.23 -13.32 -6.83
C GLU A 62 11.05 -12.83 -5.96
N ALA A 63 11.32 -12.29 -4.76
CA ALA A 63 10.28 -11.73 -3.90
C ALA A 63 9.63 -10.49 -4.52
N LEU A 64 10.43 -9.59 -5.09
CA LEU A 64 9.96 -8.41 -5.82
C LEU A 64 9.11 -8.81 -7.03
N LEU A 65 9.52 -9.84 -7.77
CA LEU A 65 8.75 -10.36 -8.90
C LEU A 65 7.36 -10.84 -8.46
N LYS A 66 7.27 -11.59 -7.37
CA LYS A 66 5.99 -12.06 -6.79
C LYS A 66 5.10 -10.91 -6.32
N LEU A 67 5.68 -9.85 -5.74
CA LEU A 67 4.93 -8.67 -5.31
C LEU A 67 4.40 -7.84 -6.49
N ARG A 68 5.18 -7.73 -7.57
CA ARG A 68 4.79 -7.00 -8.78
C ARG A 68 3.76 -7.76 -9.61
N HIS A 69 3.80 -9.09 -9.58
CA HIS A 69 2.97 -9.95 -10.41
C HIS A 69 2.08 -10.84 -9.55
N PHE A 70 0.97 -10.28 -9.06
CA PHE A 70 -0.13 -11.12 -8.60
C PHE A 70 -0.78 -11.76 -9.83
N GLU A 71 -0.59 -13.08 -9.98
CA GLU A 71 -1.22 -13.90 -11.03
C GLU A 71 -2.72 -13.60 -11.17
N ASN A 72 -3.33 -13.96 -12.31
CA ASN A 72 -4.74 -13.69 -12.68
C ASN A 72 -5.80 -14.38 -11.79
N ALA A 73 -5.59 -14.41 -10.48
CA ALA A 73 -6.52 -14.84 -9.46
C ALA A 73 -7.53 -13.72 -9.12
N GLU A 74 -8.70 -14.13 -8.62
CA GLU A 74 -9.72 -13.23 -8.07
C GLU A 74 -9.16 -12.31 -6.97
N LEU A 75 -9.68 -11.09 -6.84
CA LEU A 75 -9.23 -10.08 -5.86
C LEU A 75 -9.12 -10.63 -4.43
N LYS A 76 -10.10 -11.43 -4.00
CA LYS A 76 -10.09 -12.03 -2.66
C LYS A 76 -8.88 -12.95 -2.42
N LYS A 77 -8.45 -13.69 -3.45
CA LYS A 77 -7.28 -14.58 -3.39
C LYS A 77 -5.99 -13.76 -3.34
N LYS A 78 -5.91 -12.69 -4.14
CA LYS A 78 -4.77 -11.74 -4.07
C LYS A 78 -4.64 -11.13 -2.68
N ASN A 79 -5.76 -10.71 -2.09
CA ASN A 79 -5.77 -10.14 -0.75
C ASN A 79 -5.32 -11.13 0.32
N ALA A 80 -5.83 -12.36 0.28
CA ALA A 80 -5.42 -13.40 1.21
C ALA A 80 -3.92 -13.71 1.09
N LEU A 81 -3.40 -13.78 -0.15
CA LEU A 81 -1.99 -14.06 -0.41
C LEU A 81 -1.06 -12.96 0.10
N PHE A 82 -1.38 -11.68 -0.12
CA PHE A 82 -0.56 -10.61 0.44
C PHE A 82 -0.64 -10.54 1.95
N MET A 83 -1.80 -10.81 2.54
CA MET A 83 -1.93 -10.86 4.00
C MET A 83 -1.07 -11.96 4.59
N ASP A 84 -0.95 -13.08 3.87
CA ASP A 84 -0.01 -14.16 4.19
C ASP A 84 1.44 -13.68 4.06
N TYR A 85 1.82 -13.04 2.94
CA TYR A 85 3.15 -12.46 2.76
C TYR A 85 3.52 -11.44 3.82
N LEU A 86 2.57 -10.60 4.22
CA LEU A 86 2.78 -9.58 5.24
C LEU A 86 3.04 -10.24 6.60
N GLN A 87 2.34 -11.31 6.95
CA GLN A 87 2.48 -11.98 8.25
C GLN A 87 3.68 -12.94 8.30
N ASN A 88 3.87 -13.72 7.24
CA ASN A 88 4.78 -14.87 7.22
C ASN A 88 6.04 -14.64 6.37
N GLY A 89 6.09 -13.56 5.58
CA GLY A 89 7.10 -13.36 4.57
C GLY A 89 6.79 -14.10 3.26
N ILE A 90 7.61 -13.85 2.25
CA ILE A 90 7.48 -14.44 0.92
C ILE A 90 8.46 -15.59 0.82
N GLU A 91 7.95 -16.81 0.68
CA GLU A 91 8.78 -17.96 0.34
C GLU A 91 9.25 -17.82 -1.12
N VAL A 92 10.56 -17.84 -1.33
CA VAL A 92 11.18 -17.72 -2.66
C VAL A 92 12.03 -18.95 -2.95
N SER A 93 12.16 -19.29 -4.23
CA SER A 93 13.03 -20.38 -4.68
C SER A 93 13.87 -19.88 -5.85
N PHE A 94 15.19 -19.94 -5.72
CA PHE A 94 16.14 -19.36 -6.66
C PHE A 94 17.33 -20.29 -6.88
N SER A 95 17.97 -20.19 -8.05
CA SER A 95 19.19 -20.95 -8.33
C SER A 95 20.42 -20.18 -7.85
N ALA A 96 21.25 -20.81 -7.04
CA ALA A 96 22.53 -20.27 -6.62
C ALA A 96 23.60 -21.36 -6.75
N ASN A 97 24.63 -21.08 -7.56
CA ASN A 97 25.74 -22.01 -7.83
C ASN A 97 25.29 -23.37 -8.40
N GLY A 98 24.23 -23.39 -9.21
CA GLY A 98 23.71 -24.61 -9.82
C GLY A 98 22.79 -25.45 -8.93
N GLU A 99 22.53 -25.01 -7.70
CA GLU A 99 21.57 -25.64 -6.78
C GLU A 99 20.34 -24.76 -6.59
N THR A 100 19.16 -25.37 -6.46
CA THR A 100 17.94 -24.67 -6.06
C THR A 100 17.96 -24.46 -4.55
N LYS A 101 17.84 -23.21 -4.13
CA LYS A 101 17.73 -22.82 -2.73
C LYS A 101 16.37 -22.17 -2.48
N SER A 102 15.88 -22.33 -1.26
CA SER A 102 14.66 -21.69 -0.78
C SER A 102 14.99 -20.79 0.40
N ASP A 103 14.32 -19.64 0.48
CA ASP A 103 14.48 -18.66 1.56
C ASP A 103 13.16 -17.94 1.82
N ILE A 104 13.06 -17.22 2.93
CA ILE A 104 11.90 -16.41 3.28
C ILE A 104 12.32 -14.95 3.32
N ILE A 105 11.66 -14.12 2.51
CA ILE A 105 11.91 -12.68 2.44
C ILE A 105 10.81 -11.94 3.20
N TYR A 106 11.20 -11.19 4.23
CA TYR A 106 10.27 -10.38 5.01
C TYR A 106 10.03 -9.02 4.36
N ILE A 107 8.77 -8.60 4.31
CA ILE A 107 8.35 -7.32 3.71
C ILE A 107 7.95 -6.28 4.76
N ALA A 108 7.85 -6.69 6.02
CA ALA A 108 7.61 -5.82 7.17
C ALA A 108 8.26 -6.42 8.42
N ASP A 109 8.76 -5.56 9.31
CA ASP A 109 9.30 -5.94 10.62
C ASP A 109 8.33 -5.55 11.74
N PHE A 110 7.57 -6.53 12.23
CA PHE A 110 6.64 -6.32 13.35
C PHE A 110 7.34 -6.34 14.72
N ASN A 111 8.55 -6.90 14.80
CA ASN A 111 9.29 -6.98 16.05
C ASN A 111 9.98 -5.66 16.37
N ASN A 112 10.45 -4.96 15.35
CA ASN A 112 11.01 -3.63 15.46
C ASN A 112 10.43 -2.66 14.42
N PRO A 113 9.28 -2.02 14.71
CA PRO A 113 8.60 -1.15 13.76
C PRO A 113 9.43 0.02 13.22
N SER A 114 10.48 0.46 13.94
CA SER A 114 11.40 1.51 13.45
C SER A 114 12.21 1.07 12.23
N ASN A 115 12.26 -0.23 11.94
CA ASN A 115 12.85 -0.77 10.73
C ASN A 115 11.90 -0.69 9.53
N ASN A 116 10.69 -0.15 9.66
CA ASN A 116 9.79 0.05 8.53
C ASN A 116 9.81 1.52 8.08
N SER A 117 9.55 1.72 6.79
CA SER A 117 9.18 3.01 6.23
C SER A 117 7.66 3.16 6.23
N PHE A 118 7.19 4.32 6.68
CA PHE A 118 5.77 4.68 6.72
C PHE A 118 5.56 5.98 5.96
N ILE A 119 4.78 5.93 4.88
CA ILE A 119 4.60 7.08 3.99
C ILE A 119 3.11 7.37 3.82
N VAL A 120 2.73 8.62 4.01
CA VAL A 120 1.42 9.16 3.64
C VAL A 120 1.58 9.88 2.31
N ALA A 121 0.95 9.36 1.26
CA ALA A 121 0.96 10.00 -0.05
C ALA A 121 -0.41 10.54 -0.39
N ASN A 122 -0.47 11.75 -0.93
CA ASN A 122 -1.70 12.26 -1.52
C ASN A 122 -1.63 12.29 -3.04
N GLN A 123 -2.78 12.15 -3.68
CA GLN A 123 -2.94 12.24 -5.15
C GLN A 123 -2.09 11.22 -5.95
N TRP A 124 -1.85 10.04 -5.38
CA TRP A 124 -1.03 8.97 -5.97
C TRP A 124 -1.72 8.28 -7.16
N THR A 125 -1.51 8.78 -8.38
CA THR A 125 -2.27 8.33 -9.55
C THR A 125 -1.62 7.13 -10.24
N PHE A 126 -2.34 6.03 -10.46
CA PHE A 126 -1.84 4.89 -11.23
C PHE A 126 -2.85 4.41 -12.29
N ILE A 127 -2.34 3.74 -13.32
CA ILE A 127 -3.06 3.37 -14.54
C ILE A 127 -3.16 1.85 -14.61
N GLU A 128 -4.36 1.33 -14.35
CA GLU A 128 -4.73 -0.05 -14.68
C GLU A 128 -5.59 -0.04 -15.95
N ASN A 129 -6.90 -0.30 -15.86
CA ASN A 129 -7.87 -0.15 -16.95
C ASN A 129 -8.36 1.29 -17.11
N SER A 130 -8.25 2.09 -16.03
CA SER A 130 -8.59 3.50 -15.95
C SER A 130 -7.64 4.19 -14.97
N ASN A 131 -7.53 5.52 -15.08
CA ASN A 131 -6.75 6.31 -14.14
C ASN A 131 -7.43 6.30 -12.77
N LYS A 132 -6.72 5.81 -11.76
CA LYS A 132 -7.15 5.83 -10.36
C LYS A 132 -6.28 6.80 -9.60
N ARG A 133 -6.91 7.74 -8.90
CA ARG A 133 -6.24 8.76 -8.09
C ARG A 133 -6.96 8.86 -6.75
N PRO A 134 -6.48 8.14 -5.72
CA PRO A 134 -7.01 8.29 -4.40
C PRO A 134 -6.58 9.61 -3.77
N ASP A 135 -7.40 10.07 -2.83
CA ASP A 135 -7.11 11.30 -2.09
C ASP A 135 -5.86 11.09 -1.22
N ILE A 136 -5.85 10.03 -0.39
CA ILE A 136 -4.68 9.62 0.40
C ILE A 136 -4.44 8.11 0.31
N LEU A 137 -3.18 7.73 0.19
CA LEU A 137 -2.68 6.37 0.18
C LEU A 137 -1.55 6.22 1.19
N LEU A 138 -1.66 5.23 2.07
CA LEU A 138 -0.63 4.90 3.05
C LEU A 138 0.23 3.76 2.53
N PHE A 139 1.54 3.94 2.61
CA PHE A 139 2.52 2.91 2.30
C PHE A 139 3.23 2.41 3.56
N LEU A 140 3.45 1.09 3.59
CA LEU A 140 4.37 0.40 4.48
C LEU A 140 5.48 -0.18 3.62
N ASN A 141 6.72 0.27 3.80
CA ASN A 141 7.87 -0.22 3.01
C ASN A 141 7.60 -0.17 1.49
N GLY A 142 6.96 0.89 1.01
CA GLY A 142 6.59 1.06 -0.40
C GLY A 142 5.42 0.20 -0.89
N LEU A 143 4.80 -0.60 -0.01
CA LEU A 143 3.56 -1.34 -0.28
C LEU A 143 2.33 -0.51 0.14
N PRO A 144 1.37 -0.24 -0.75
CA PRO A 144 0.15 0.45 -0.38
C PRO A 144 -0.73 -0.46 0.49
N VAL A 145 -1.00 -0.03 1.73
CA VAL A 145 -1.70 -0.82 2.75
C VAL A 145 -3.05 -0.23 3.17
N CYS A 146 -3.29 1.07 2.91
CA CYS A 146 -4.54 1.73 3.24
C CYS A 146 -4.87 2.85 2.25
N LEU A 147 -6.12 2.89 1.81
CA LEU A 147 -6.66 3.90 0.91
C LEU A 147 -7.71 4.74 1.66
N PHE A 148 -7.61 6.06 1.56
CA PHE A 148 -8.62 6.98 2.05
C PHE A 148 -9.27 7.70 0.86
N GLU A 149 -10.59 7.58 0.80
CA GLU A 149 -11.46 8.30 -0.12
C GLU A 149 -12.26 9.32 0.69
N LEU A 150 -11.96 10.59 0.48
CA LEU A 150 -12.67 11.71 1.07
C LEU A 150 -13.91 12.02 0.23
N LYS A 151 -14.98 12.43 0.92
CA LYS A 151 -16.21 12.91 0.29
C LYS A 151 -16.67 14.14 1.07
N SER A 152 -17.01 15.19 0.34
CA SER A 152 -17.56 16.41 0.89
C SER A 152 -18.87 16.10 1.64
N PRO A 153 -19.10 16.70 2.82
CA PRO A 153 -20.29 16.42 3.63
C PRO A 153 -21.62 16.93 3.03
N SER A 154 -21.61 17.61 1.88
CA SER A 154 -22.77 18.24 1.26
C SER A 154 -23.63 17.33 0.37
N ARG A 155 -23.34 16.03 0.28
CA ARG A 155 -24.14 15.06 -0.50
C ARG A 155 -24.69 13.95 0.40
N GLU A 156 -25.97 14.06 0.76
CA GLU A 156 -26.77 12.92 1.17
C GLU A 156 -27.06 12.01 -0.03
N GLN A 157 -27.07 10.70 0.26
CA GLN A 157 -27.54 9.55 -0.51
C GLN A 157 -26.56 8.78 -1.42
N THR A 158 -26.33 7.56 -0.94
CA THR A 158 -26.70 6.28 -1.57
C THR A 158 -26.53 6.17 -3.08
N ASP A 159 -25.43 5.57 -3.50
CA ASP A 159 -25.53 4.40 -4.38
C ASP A 159 -24.35 3.46 -4.14
N ALA A 160 -24.68 2.18 -4.08
CA ALA A 160 -23.77 1.06 -3.87
C ALA A 160 -23.53 0.39 -5.21
N SER A 161 -22.76 1.03 -6.08
CA SER A 161 -22.20 0.39 -7.26
C SER A 161 -21.00 1.18 -7.74
N GLU A 162 -19.98 0.45 -8.17
CA GLU A 162 -18.67 0.88 -8.67
C GLU A 162 -17.56 0.99 -7.61
N ALA A 163 -16.73 -0.06 -7.54
CA ALA A 163 -15.28 0.03 -7.44
C ALA A 163 -14.65 -1.38 -7.55
N ASP A 164 -14.63 -1.94 -8.77
CA ASP A 164 -13.78 -3.08 -9.09
C ASP A 164 -12.34 -2.61 -9.36
N SER A 165 -11.39 -3.47 -8.97
CA SER A 165 -9.93 -3.44 -9.15
C SER A 165 -9.14 -2.41 -8.32
N ILE A 166 -8.25 -2.87 -7.44
CA ILE A 166 -6.86 -2.41 -7.29
C ILE A 166 -6.08 -3.67 -6.90
N GLY A 167 -5.03 -3.99 -7.64
CA GLY A 167 -4.18 -5.16 -7.42
C GLY A 167 -3.18 -5.05 -6.26
N VAL A 168 -3.53 -4.42 -5.12
CA VAL A 168 -2.70 -4.46 -3.91
C VAL A 168 -3.55 -4.52 -2.64
N PRO A 169 -3.22 -5.32 -1.61
CA PRO A 169 -4.19 -5.59 -0.55
C PRO A 169 -4.18 -4.57 0.58
N VAL A 170 -5.37 -4.01 0.80
CA VAL A 170 -5.63 -3.04 1.87
C VAL A 170 -6.10 -3.76 3.13
N CYS A 171 -5.42 -3.49 4.23
CA CYS A 171 -5.81 -3.94 5.56
C CYS A 171 -6.83 -2.97 6.17
N CYS A 172 -8.13 -3.28 6.11
CA CYS A 172 -9.12 -2.60 6.95
C CYS A 172 -9.68 -3.58 8.00
N SER A 173 -9.33 -3.35 9.27
CA SER A 173 -10.06 -3.93 10.39
C SER A 173 -11.30 -3.06 10.67
N ARG A 174 -12.49 -3.67 10.60
CA ARG A 174 -13.74 -3.00 11.00
C ARG A 174 -13.82 -2.93 12.52
N ARG A 175 -13.53 -1.77 13.13
CA ARG A 175 -14.13 -1.41 14.42
C ARG A 175 -14.48 0.08 14.53
N SER A 176 -15.75 0.31 14.83
CA SER A 176 -16.34 1.45 15.55
C SER A 176 -16.61 2.78 14.83
N GLY A 177 -17.88 3.00 14.48
CA GLY A 177 -18.66 4.11 15.06
C GLY A 177 -18.58 5.52 14.45
N TYR A 178 -17.67 5.82 13.53
CA TYR A 178 -17.61 7.14 12.87
C TYR A 178 -17.94 7.07 11.38
N SER A 179 -19.05 7.67 10.97
CA SER A 179 -19.56 7.70 9.59
C SER A 179 -18.78 8.62 8.62
N ARG A 180 -17.60 9.13 9.02
CA ARG A 180 -16.83 10.15 8.27
C ARG A 180 -15.58 9.65 7.54
N PHE A 181 -15.16 8.41 7.80
CA PHE A 181 -14.02 7.79 7.12
C PHE A 181 -14.46 6.46 6.54
N ARG A 182 -14.42 6.31 5.21
CA ARG A 182 -14.52 4.99 4.59
C ARG A 182 -13.12 4.42 4.40
N CYS A 183 -12.57 3.75 5.41
CA CYS A 183 -11.55 2.71 5.19
C CYS A 183 -12.28 1.55 4.51
N ARG A 184 -12.17 1.43 3.19
CA ARG A 184 -12.69 0.25 2.49
C ARG A 184 -11.56 -0.77 2.38
N SER A 185 -11.82 -2.00 2.84
CA SER A 185 -11.10 -3.14 2.27
C SER A 185 -11.46 -3.19 0.78
N ILE A 186 -10.44 -3.26 -0.07
CA ILE A 186 -10.61 -3.53 -1.49
C ILE A 186 -11.28 -4.89 -1.60
N ALA A 187 -12.53 -4.91 -2.04
CA ALA A 187 -13.30 -6.11 -2.33
C ALA A 187 -13.94 -5.91 -3.70
#